data_AF-A0A3S8V0N0-F1
#
_entry.id   AF-A0A3S8V0N0-F1
#
_cell.length_a   1.000
_cell.length_b   1.000
_cell.length_c   1.000
_cell.angle_alpha   90.00
_cell.angle_beta   90.00
_cell.angle_gamma   90.00
#
_symmetry.space_group_name_H-M   'P 1'
#
loop_
_entity.id
_entity.type
_entity.pdbx_description
1 polymer ?
#
loop_
_entity_poly.entity_id
_entity_poly.type
_entity_poly.pdbx_seq_one_letter_code
_entity_poly.pdbx_strand_id
1 'polypeptide(L)'
;MMMKPINFQIYMFMSISFFMMIIYSLNFHNKKTHPLIMISLLILLLTFSSLNMSMYLNNHWFSFILFLIMVGGMMIIFLYFTSFINNMKTSMKWMYIKNLHLKFSLMIISLIMMINLMKKHNWFLSFNEIMSINKFINLTNNNNMTLMYMYPKNFTTSLSMLYLLISLTIIVKICLMKKLTLRKFN
;
A
#
# COMPACT_ATOMS: atom_id res chain seq x y z
N MET A 1 -16.88 -25.36 -11.02
CA MET A 1 -15.70 -25.28 -11.91
C MET A 1 -15.15 -23.84 -12.05
N MET A 2 -16.00 -22.80 -11.96
CA MET A 2 -15.59 -21.37 -12.01
C MET A 2 -14.80 -20.82 -10.81
N MET A 3 -14.74 -21.51 -9.66
CA MET A 3 -13.93 -21.04 -8.51
C MET A 3 -12.43 -21.25 -8.67
N LYS A 4 -12.01 -22.21 -9.51
CA LYS A 4 -10.59 -22.48 -9.78
C LYS A 4 -9.88 -21.31 -10.52
N PRO A 5 -10.46 -20.68 -11.56
CA PRO A 5 -9.82 -19.53 -12.21
C PRO A 5 -9.78 -18.28 -11.33
N ILE A 6 -10.83 -17.99 -10.55
CA ILE A 6 -10.85 -16.85 -9.62
C ILE A 6 -9.70 -16.97 -8.61
N ASN A 7 -9.51 -18.13 -8.01
CA ASN A 7 -8.46 -18.29 -7.02
C ASN A 7 -7.06 -18.24 -7.65
N PHE A 8 -6.88 -18.83 -8.84
CA PHE A 8 -5.62 -18.67 -9.58
C PHE A 8 -5.31 -17.19 -9.85
N GLN A 9 -6.31 -16.40 -10.23
CA GLN A 9 -6.17 -14.95 -10.42
C GLN A 9 -5.78 -14.24 -9.11
N ILE A 10 -6.38 -14.61 -7.97
CA ILE A 10 -6.00 -14.06 -6.65
C ILE A 10 -4.54 -14.36 -6.32
N TYR A 11 -4.06 -15.59 -6.56
CA TYR A 11 -2.65 -15.93 -6.34
C TYR A 11 -1.70 -15.17 -7.26
N MET A 12 -2.09 -14.94 -8.51
CA MET A 12 -1.30 -14.11 -9.43
C MET A 12 -1.21 -12.67 -8.93
N PHE A 13 -2.30 -12.09 -8.46
CA PHE A 13 -2.28 -10.75 -7.86
C PHE A 13 -1.44 -10.69 -6.57
N MET A 14 -1.52 -11.71 -5.72
CA MET A 14 -0.68 -11.80 -4.52
C MET A 14 0.80 -11.93 -4.87
N SER A 15 1.18 -12.78 -5.83
CA SER A 15 2.58 -12.94 -6.23
C SER A 15 3.15 -11.65 -6.83
N ILE A 16 2.36 -10.92 -7.62
CA ILE A 16 2.72 -9.60 -8.15
C ILE A 16 2.96 -8.61 -7.00
N SER A 17 2.10 -8.56 -5.99
CA SER A 17 2.30 -7.65 -4.85
C SER A 17 3.54 -7.95 -4.01
N PHE A 18 3.86 -9.24 -3.80
CA PHE A 18 5.09 -9.65 -3.13
C PHE A 18 6.33 -9.25 -3.94
N PHE A 19 6.26 -9.37 -5.27
CA PHE A 19 7.34 -8.93 -6.13
C PHE A 19 7.57 -7.41 -6.05
N MET A 20 6.49 -6.62 -6.03
CA MET A 20 6.58 -5.16 -5.88
C MET A 20 7.19 -4.75 -4.53
N MET A 21 6.91 -5.49 -3.45
CA MET A 21 7.55 -5.27 -2.15
C MET A 21 9.07 -5.51 -2.18
N ILE A 22 9.51 -6.56 -2.88
CA ILE A 22 10.94 -6.88 -3.03
C ILE A 22 11.66 -5.79 -3.85
N ILE A 23 11.01 -5.26 -4.89
CA ILE A 23 11.58 -4.14 -5.67
C ILE A 23 11.76 -2.90 -4.80
N TYR A 24 10.79 -2.62 -3.94
CA TYR A 24 10.84 -1.45 -3.06
C TYR A 24 11.97 -1.53 -2.03
N SER A 25 12.11 -2.67 -1.35
CA SER A 25 13.14 -2.86 -0.30
C SER A 25 14.57 -2.72 -0.86
N LEU A 26 14.81 -3.22 -2.07
CA LEU A 26 16.12 -3.15 -2.73
C LEU A 26 16.53 -1.72 -3.11
N ASN A 27 15.58 -0.81 -3.26
CA ASN A 27 15.87 0.58 -3.59
C ASN A 27 16.29 1.41 -2.37
N PHE A 28 15.93 0.98 -1.15
CA PHE A 28 16.22 1.70 0.09
C PHE A 28 17.73 1.85 0.37
N HIS A 29 18.55 0.92 -0.11
CA HIS A 29 20.00 0.95 0.12
C HIS A 29 20.71 2.08 -0.67
N ASN A 30 20.05 2.66 -1.68
CA ASN A 30 20.64 3.71 -2.51
C ASN A 30 20.32 5.12 -1.99
N LYS A 31 21.22 5.65 -1.14
CA LYS A 31 21.18 7.01 -0.57
C LYS A 31 21.11 8.16 -1.59
N LYS A 32 21.33 7.90 -2.90
CA LYS A 32 21.30 8.93 -3.97
C LYS A 32 20.12 8.78 -4.92
N THR A 33 19.05 8.12 -4.50
CA THR A 33 17.85 7.97 -5.34
C THR A 33 17.05 9.25 -5.34
N HIS A 34 16.65 9.70 -6.53
CA HIS A 34 15.80 10.87 -6.64
C HIS A 34 14.45 10.54 -5.98
N PRO A 35 13.94 11.40 -5.06
CA PRO A 35 12.71 11.11 -4.32
C PRO A 35 11.50 10.91 -5.24
N LEU A 36 11.47 11.53 -6.42
CA LEU A 36 10.47 11.24 -7.46
C LEU A 36 10.38 9.75 -7.82
N ILE A 37 11.51 9.06 -7.96
CA ILE A 37 11.56 7.64 -8.31
C ILE A 37 11.01 6.80 -7.14
N MET A 38 11.30 7.22 -5.91
CA MET A 38 10.75 6.55 -4.73
C MET A 38 9.24 6.76 -4.60
N ILE A 39 8.75 7.96 -4.93
CA ILE A 39 7.32 8.27 -4.96
C ILE A 39 6.63 7.44 -6.04
N SER A 40 7.16 7.37 -7.27
CA SER A 40 6.54 6.59 -8.35
C SER A 40 6.47 5.09 -8.03
N LEU A 41 7.51 4.54 -7.39
CA LEU A 41 7.50 3.15 -6.93
C LEU A 41 6.50 2.89 -5.81
N LEU A 42 6.33 3.84 -4.89
CA LEU A 42 5.28 3.76 -3.87
C LEU A 42 3.89 3.75 -4.51
N ILE A 43 3.62 4.60 -5.51
CA ILE A 43 2.30 4.65 -6.19
C ILE A 43 1.98 3.27 -6.74
N LEU A 44 2.93 2.68 -7.48
CA LEU A 44 2.78 1.36 -8.07
C LEU A 44 2.54 0.26 -7.02
N LEU A 45 3.29 0.24 -5.93
CA LEU A 45 3.09 -0.76 -4.87
C LEU A 45 1.67 -0.66 -4.27
N LEU A 46 1.24 0.57 -4.03
CA LEU A 46 0.00 0.85 -3.33
C LEU A 46 -1.23 0.58 -4.22
N THR A 47 -1.17 0.87 -5.52
CA THR A 47 -2.25 0.51 -6.44
C THR A 47 -2.45 -1.01 -6.49
N PHE A 48 -1.38 -1.80 -6.61
CA PHE A 48 -1.48 -3.26 -6.54
C PHE A 48 -2.05 -3.75 -5.20
N SER A 49 -1.68 -3.12 -4.08
CA SER A 49 -2.24 -3.46 -2.77
C SER A 49 -3.74 -3.18 -2.67
N SER A 50 -4.23 -2.09 -3.26
CA SER A 50 -5.67 -1.76 -3.29
C SER A 50 -6.47 -2.73 -4.14
N LEU A 51 -5.90 -3.19 -5.26
CA LEU A 51 -6.49 -4.21 -6.12
C LEU A 51 -6.57 -5.55 -5.39
N ASN A 52 -5.54 -5.93 -4.62
CA ASN A 52 -5.60 -7.15 -3.81
C ASN A 52 -6.73 -7.08 -2.78
N MET A 53 -6.87 -5.95 -2.06
CA MET A 53 -7.96 -5.77 -1.09
C MET A 53 -9.35 -5.89 -1.71
N SER A 54 -9.52 -5.41 -2.94
CA SER A 54 -10.79 -5.53 -3.67
C SER A 54 -11.19 -6.97 -3.96
N MET A 55 -10.23 -7.88 -4.11
CA MET A 55 -10.47 -9.31 -4.38
C MET A 55 -10.79 -10.11 -3.11
N TYR A 56 -10.28 -9.69 -1.96
CA TYR A 56 -10.49 -10.40 -0.69
C TYR A 56 -11.79 -10.02 0.03
N LEU A 57 -12.21 -8.77 -0.10
CA LEU A 57 -13.38 -8.27 0.61
C LEU A 57 -14.61 -8.29 -0.30
N ASN A 58 -15.72 -8.83 0.21
CA ASN A 58 -17.01 -8.76 -0.47
C ASN A 58 -17.52 -7.33 -0.65
N ASN A 59 -17.00 -6.37 0.12
CA ASN A 59 -17.36 -4.97 0.04
C ASN A 59 -16.18 -4.10 -0.44
N HIS A 60 -16.31 -3.51 -1.64
CA HIS A 60 -15.25 -2.74 -2.29
C HIS A 60 -15.03 -1.32 -1.72
N TRP A 61 -15.86 -0.86 -0.79
CA TRP A 61 -15.71 0.48 -0.19
C TRP A 61 -14.33 0.69 0.46
N PHE A 62 -13.78 -0.34 1.12
CA PHE A 62 -12.44 -0.25 1.72
C PHE A 62 -11.33 -0.09 0.69
N SER A 63 -11.38 -0.83 -0.43
CA SER A 63 -10.40 -0.67 -1.51
C SER A 63 -10.46 0.72 -2.14
N PHE A 64 -11.66 1.31 -2.27
CA PHE A 64 -11.81 2.67 -2.80
C PHE A 64 -11.27 3.75 -1.86
N ILE A 65 -11.59 3.66 -0.56
CA ILE A 65 -11.08 4.61 0.44
C ILE A 65 -9.55 4.56 0.47
N LEU A 66 -8.96 3.37 0.43
CA LEU A 66 -7.51 3.19 0.42
C LEU A 66 -6.89 3.81 -0.83
N PHE A 67 -7.47 3.59 -2.01
CA PHE A 67 -7.01 4.21 -3.26
C PHE A 67 -7.05 5.75 -3.21
N LEU A 68 -8.15 6.34 -2.72
CA LEU A 68 -8.32 7.80 -2.61
C LEU A 68 -7.29 8.44 -1.67
N ILE A 69 -7.08 7.84 -0.50
CA ILE A 69 -6.10 8.34 0.47
C ILE A 69 -4.69 8.28 -0.12
N MET A 70 -4.35 7.23 -0.88
CA MET A 70 -3.04 7.13 -1.50
C MET A 70 -2.82 8.18 -2.59
N VAL A 71 -3.78 8.40 -3.50
CA VAL A 71 -3.64 9.44 -4.53
C VAL A 71 -3.50 10.83 -3.89
N GLY A 72 -4.34 11.15 -2.91
CA GLY A 72 -4.30 12.45 -2.22
C GLY A 72 -3.00 12.68 -1.44
N GLY A 73 -2.58 11.70 -0.62
CA GLY A 73 -1.37 11.81 0.20
C GLY A 73 -0.09 11.93 -0.64
N MET A 74 -0.02 11.22 -1.76
CA MET A 74 1.16 11.22 -2.62
C MET A 74 1.29 12.48 -3.48
N MET A 75 0.17 13.12 -3.86
CA MET A 75 0.20 14.43 -4.53
C MET A 75 0.82 15.52 -3.65
N ILE A 76 0.47 15.54 -2.36
CA ILE A 76 1.01 16.52 -1.41
C ILE A 76 2.53 16.32 -1.23
N ILE A 77 2.98 15.06 -1.12
CA ILE A 77 4.40 14.71 -1.03
C ILE A 77 5.14 15.10 -2.32
N PHE A 78 4.53 14.87 -3.49
CA PHE A 78 5.11 15.27 -4.77
C PHE A 78 5.31 16.79 -4.85
N LEU A 79 4.29 17.58 -4.51
CA LEU A 79 4.41 19.05 -4.47
C LEU A 79 5.55 19.50 -3.55
N TYR A 80 5.65 18.92 -2.35
CA TYR A 80 6.74 19.22 -1.42
C TYR A 80 8.12 18.99 -2.07
N PHE A 81 8.37 17.81 -2.64
CA PHE A 81 9.70 17.51 -3.20
C PHE A 81 10.01 18.31 -4.47
N THR A 82 9.03 18.58 -5.34
CA THR A 82 9.27 19.45 -6.51
C THR A 82 9.67 20.87 -6.12
N SER A 83 9.16 21.39 -4.99
CA SER A 83 9.53 22.72 -4.49
C SER A 83 10.94 22.78 -3.86
N PHE A 84 11.45 21.66 -3.33
CA PHE A 84 12.75 21.60 -2.67
C PHE A 84 13.92 21.29 -3.61
N ILE A 85 13.66 20.62 -4.74
CA ILE A 85 14.71 20.12 -5.64
C ILE A 85 14.79 21.02 -6.86
N ASN A 86 15.58 22.08 -6.74
CA ASN A 86 16.01 22.83 -7.91
C ASN A 86 17.11 22.00 -8.62
N ASN A 87 16.69 21.20 -9.61
CA ASN A 87 17.52 20.68 -10.71
C ASN A 87 18.64 19.66 -10.43
N MET A 88 18.47 18.72 -9.48
CA MET A 88 19.36 17.54 -9.45
C MET A 88 19.03 16.60 -10.61
N LYS A 89 19.88 16.58 -11.65
CA LYS A 89 19.77 15.61 -12.77
C LYS A 89 19.64 14.20 -12.20
N THR A 90 18.57 13.51 -12.59
CA THR A 90 18.28 12.12 -12.23
C THR A 90 19.33 11.20 -12.85
N SER A 91 20.51 11.08 -12.23
CA SER A 91 21.48 10.07 -12.60
C SER A 91 21.02 8.74 -12.02
N MET A 92 20.22 8.00 -12.80
CA MET A 92 20.07 6.56 -12.61
C MET A 92 21.45 5.94 -12.76
N LYS A 93 22.15 5.75 -11.64
CA LYS A 93 23.49 5.14 -11.64
C LYS A 93 23.40 3.76 -12.29
N TRP A 94 24.36 3.42 -13.12
CA TRP A 94 24.54 2.08 -13.70
C TRP A 94 24.46 0.92 -12.67
N MET A 95 24.72 1.21 -11.40
CA MET A 95 24.53 0.30 -10.27
C MET A 95 23.08 -0.21 -10.13
N TYR A 96 22.08 0.58 -10.53
CA TYR A 96 20.69 0.14 -10.61
C TYR A 96 20.48 -0.97 -11.64
N ILE A 97 21.14 -0.85 -12.80
CA ILE A 97 21.06 -1.81 -13.90
C ILE A 97 21.75 -3.11 -13.50
N LYS A 98 22.90 -3.03 -12.81
CA LYS A 98 23.64 -4.21 -12.32
C LYS A 98 22.81 -5.09 -11.37
N ASN A 99 21.94 -4.48 -10.56
CA ASN A 99 21.09 -5.22 -9.62
C ASN A 99 19.80 -5.78 -10.28
N LEU A 100 19.55 -5.55 -11.58
CA LEU A 100 18.37 -6.09 -12.26
C LEU A 100 18.37 -7.61 -12.29
N HIS A 101 19.53 -8.25 -12.53
CA HIS A 101 19.60 -9.72 -12.55
C HIS A 101 19.22 -10.36 -11.21
N LEU A 102 19.63 -9.75 -10.09
CA LEU A 102 19.23 -10.19 -8.75
C LEU A 102 17.73 -9.97 -8.50
N LYS A 103 17.15 -8.88 -9.01
CA LYS A 103 15.70 -8.62 -8.93
C LYS A 103 14.91 -9.67 -9.71
N PHE A 104 15.36 -10.03 -10.92
CA PHE A 104 14.72 -11.05 -11.73
C PHE A 104 14.86 -12.45 -11.14
N SER A 105 16.02 -12.81 -10.58
CA SER A 105 16.17 -14.13 -9.94
C SER A 105 15.26 -14.27 -8.72
N LEU A 106 15.14 -13.23 -7.89
CA LEU A 106 14.22 -13.21 -6.76
C LEU A 106 12.74 -13.33 -7.20
N MET A 107 12.38 -12.75 -8.34
CA MET A 107 11.04 -12.92 -8.94
C MET A 107 10.75 -14.37 -9.29
N ILE A 108 11.72 -15.03 -9.94
CA ILE A 108 11.57 -16.41 -10.39
C ILE A 108 11.46 -17.34 -9.17
N ILE A 109 12.26 -17.10 -8.13
CA ILE A 109 12.19 -17.86 -6.88
C ILE A 109 10.82 -17.69 -6.20
N SER A 110 10.29 -16.46 -6.13
CA SER A 110 8.99 -16.23 -5.50
C SER A 110 7.85 -16.93 -6.26
N LEU A 111 7.89 -16.93 -7.60
CA LEU A 111 6.92 -17.64 -8.43
C LEU A 111 7.00 -19.16 -8.23
N ILE A 112 8.21 -19.72 -8.19
CA ILE A 112 8.42 -21.16 -7.96
C ILE A 112 7.89 -21.58 -6.57
N MET A 113 8.16 -20.77 -5.54
CA MET A 113 7.67 -21.03 -4.18
C MET A 113 6.13 -21.04 -4.14
N MET A 114 5.48 -20.10 -4.83
CA MET A 114 4.01 -20.05 -4.90
C MET A 114 3.42 -21.25 -5.65
N ILE A 115 4.03 -21.68 -6.75
CA ILE A 115 3.60 -22.87 -7.51
C ILE A 115 3.73 -24.14 -6.64
N ASN A 116 4.81 -24.24 -5.85
CA ASN A 116 5.00 -25.37 -4.94
C ASN A 116 3.99 -25.37 -3.79
N LEU A 117 3.68 -24.19 -3.23
CA LEU A 117 2.64 -24.05 -2.21
C LEU A 117 1.26 -24.46 -2.73
N MET A 118 0.93 -24.09 -3.98
CA MET A 118 -0.30 -24.50 -4.65
C MET A 118 -0.45 -26.03 -4.78
N LYS A 119 0.67 -26.74 -5.03
CA LYS A 119 0.66 -28.20 -5.18
C LYS A 119 0.60 -28.93 -3.84
N LYS A 120 1.26 -28.40 -2.80
CA LYS A 120 1.36 -29.04 -1.48
C LYS A 120 0.13 -28.81 -0.60
N HIS A 121 -0.45 -27.62 -0.65
CA HIS A 121 -1.63 -27.30 0.15
C HIS A 121 -2.86 -27.26 -0.73
N ASN A 122 -3.78 -28.19 -0.49
CA ASN A 122 -5.18 -28.11 -0.89
C ASN A 122 -5.92 -27.00 -0.09
N TRP A 123 -5.29 -25.83 0.06
CA TRP A 123 -5.79 -24.63 0.74
C TRP A 123 -7.12 -24.13 0.14
N PHE A 124 -7.48 -24.66 -1.02
CA PHE A 124 -8.75 -24.46 -1.71
C PHE A 124 -9.95 -25.09 -1.00
N LEU A 125 -9.79 -26.23 -0.33
CA LEU A 125 -10.92 -26.88 0.37
C LEU A 125 -11.30 -26.09 1.62
N SER A 126 -10.32 -25.60 2.39
CA SER A 126 -10.58 -24.74 3.54
C SER A 126 -11.12 -23.37 3.17
N PHE A 127 -10.66 -22.78 2.04
CA PHE A 127 -11.20 -21.49 1.59
C PHE A 127 -12.67 -21.58 1.14
N ASN A 128 -13.11 -22.69 0.56
CA ASN A 128 -14.51 -22.85 0.17
C ASN A 128 -15.46 -22.97 1.36
N GLU A 129 -15.03 -23.62 2.45
CA GLU A 129 -15.78 -23.67 3.71
C GLU A 129 -15.82 -22.30 4.41
N ILE A 130 -14.71 -21.57 4.40
CA ILE A 130 -14.66 -20.19 4.91
C ILE A 130 -15.53 -19.25 4.05
N MET A 131 -15.59 -19.47 2.73
CA MET A 131 -16.39 -18.65 1.81
C MET A 131 -17.90 -18.93 1.94
N SER A 132 -18.31 -20.15 2.27
CA SER A 132 -19.71 -20.48 2.54
C SER A 132 -20.16 -19.86 3.86
N ILE A 133 -19.34 -19.93 4.90
CA ILE A 133 -19.55 -19.26 6.19
C ILE A 133 -19.59 -17.73 6.02
N ASN A 134 -18.67 -17.16 5.24
CA ASN A 134 -18.66 -15.73 4.93
C ASN A 134 -19.86 -15.28 4.10
N LYS A 135 -20.43 -16.13 3.22
CA LYS A 135 -21.67 -15.80 2.49
C LYS A 135 -22.88 -15.71 3.42
N PHE A 136 -22.98 -16.63 4.39
CA PHE A 136 -24.03 -16.56 5.41
C PHE A 136 -23.89 -15.33 6.31
N ILE A 137 -22.66 -15.00 6.72
CA ILE A 137 -22.38 -13.82 7.57
C ILE A 137 -22.51 -12.50 6.79
N ASN A 138 -22.17 -12.46 5.50
CA ASN A 138 -22.26 -11.24 4.69
C ASN A 138 -23.69 -10.88 4.30
N LEU A 139 -24.61 -11.85 4.21
CA LEU A 139 -26.04 -11.56 4.05
C LEU A 139 -26.65 -10.88 5.30
N THR A 140 -26.12 -11.17 6.49
CA THR A 140 -26.58 -10.56 7.76
C THR A 140 -25.82 -9.27 8.11
N ASN A 141 -24.61 -9.06 7.58
CA ASN A 141 -23.72 -7.94 7.92
C ASN A 141 -23.58 -6.89 6.79
N ASN A 142 -24.64 -6.62 6.03
CA ASN A 142 -24.63 -5.56 5.00
C ASN A 142 -24.39 -4.14 5.56
N ASN A 143 -24.28 -4.01 6.89
CA ASN A 143 -24.03 -2.76 7.63
C ASN A 143 -22.63 -2.69 8.29
N ASN A 144 -21.60 -3.31 7.69
CA ASN A 144 -20.23 -3.33 8.22
C ASN A 144 -19.61 -1.96 8.55
N MET A 145 -19.99 -0.88 7.84
CA MET A 145 -19.49 0.46 8.16
C MET A 145 -20.14 1.07 9.40
N THR A 146 -21.45 0.86 9.58
CA THR A 146 -22.17 1.41 10.73
C THR A 146 -21.77 0.75 12.05
N LEU A 147 -21.28 -0.49 12.00
CA LEU A 147 -20.71 -1.21 13.13
C LEU A 147 -19.49 -0.51 13.76
N MET A 148 -18.83 0.41 13.05
CA MET A 148 -17.73 1.21 13.62
C MET A 148 -18.22 2.25 14.64
N TYR A 149 -19.45 2.75 14.46
CA TYR A 149 -20.06 3.74 15.36
C TYR A 149 -20.82 3.11 16.53
N MET A 150 -21.03 1.79 16.49
CA MET A 150 -21.70 1.07 17.56
C MET A 150 -20.73 0.71 18.69
N TYR A 151 -21.22 0.73 19.93
CA TYR A 151 -20.47 0.25 21.09
C TYR A 151 -20.19 -1.26 20.94
N PRO A 152 -18.98 -1.78 21.27
CA PRO A 152 -17.82 -1.11 21.90
C PRO A 152 -16.80 -0.54 20.89
N LYS A 153 -17.01 -0.72 19.58
CA LYS A 153 -16.05 -0.31 18.55
C LYS A 153 -15.91 1.21 18.41
N ASN A 154 -16.91 1.98 18.87
CA ASN A 154 -16.88 3.45 18.84
C ASN A 154 -15.71 4.09 19.61
N PHE A 155 -15.00 3.35 20.48
CA PHE A 155 -13.79 3.87 21.11
C PHE A 155 -12.69 4.16 20.07
N THR A 156 -12.48 3.29 19.08
CA THR A 156 -11.42 3.49 18.09
C THR A 156 -11.69 4.69 17.17
N THR A 157 -12.95 4.90 16.79
CA THR A 157 -13.38 6.08 16.03
C THR A 157 -13.18 7.35 16.84
N SER A 158 -13.57 7.38 18.13
CA SER A 158 -13.37 8.54 19.00
C SER A 158 -11.89 8.91 19.16
N LEU A 159 -11.00 7.91 19.31
CA LEU A 159 -9.55 8.12 19.38
C LEU A 159 -8.98 8.73 18.09
N SER A 160 -9.46 8.27 16.92
CA SER A 160 -9.01 8.79 15.63
C SER A 160 -9.40 10.26 15.41
N MET A 161 -10.58 10.67 15.88
CA MET A 161 -11.05 12.06 15.81
C MET A 161 -10.19 12.97 16.69
N LEU A 162 -9.90 12.54 17.92
CA LEU A 162 -9.00 13.27 18.82
C LEU A 162 -7.58 13.38 18.24
N TYR A 163 -7.06 12.30 17.64
CA TYR A 163 -5.76 12.32 16.98
C TYR A 163 -5.69 13.35 15.85
N LEU A 164 -6.70 13.38 14.98
CA LEU A 164 -6.77 14.37 13.89
C LEU A 164 -6.84 15.80 14.43
N LEU A 165 -7.64 16.05 15.47
CA LEU A 165 -7.74 17.37 16.11
C LEU A 165 -6.39 17.82 16.68
N ILE A 166 -5.74 16.95 17.45
CA ILE A 166 -4.42 17.25 18.04
C ILE A 166 -3.40 17.51 16.93
N SER A 167 -3.34 16.66 15.89
CA SER A 167 -2.41 16.85 14.78
C SER A 167 -2.57 18.20 14.07
N LEU A 168 -3.81 18.65 13.82
CA LEU A 168 -4.07 19.96 13.23
C LEU A 168 -3.52 21.10 14.11
N THR A 169 -3.76 21.06 15.43
CA THR A 169 -3.25 22.10 16.33
C THR A 169 -1.72 22.13 16.38
N ILE A 170 -1.07 20.96 16.33
CA ILE A 170 0.39 20.85 16.31
C ILE A 170 0.94 21.40 14.99
N ILE A 171 0.34 21.04 13.85
CA ILE A 171 0.76 21.53 12.52
C ILE A 171 0.67 23.06 12.46
N VAL A 172 -0.43 23.66 12.95
CA VAL A 172 -0.57 25.13 13.00
C VAL A 172 0.52 25.76 13.86
N LYS A 173 0.83 25.20 15.04
CA LYS A 173 1.94 25.68 15.89
C LYS A 173 3.29 25.60 15.19
N ILE A 174 3.60 24.50 14.50
CA ILE A 174 4.86 24.33 13.74
C ILE A 174 4.95 25.35 12.59
N CYS A 175 3.85 25.59 11.87
CA CYS A 175 3.81 26.56 10.78
C CYS A 175 4.02 28.01 11.27
N LEU A 176 3.47 28.37 12.44
CA LEU A 176 3.64 29.70 13.02
C LEU A 176 5.09 29.96 13.47
N MET A 177 5.78 28.95 14.02
CA MET A 177 7.20 29.08 14.41
C MET A 177 8.13 29.39 13.23
N LYS A 178 7.79 28.94 12.01
CA LYS A 178 8.61 29.17 10.80
C LYS A 178 8.53 30.59 10.22
N LYS A 179 7.71 31.50 10.77
CA LYS A 179 7.67 32.91 10.32
C LYS A 179 8.89 33.76 10.78
N LEU A 180 9.78 33.20 11.61
CA LEU A 180 11.08 33.81 11.91
C LEU A 180 11.93 33.94 10.64
N THR A 181 12.56 35.10 10.45
CA THR A 181 13.22 35.47 9.20
C THR A 181 14.34 34.48 8.84
N LEU A 182 14.19 33.81 7.69
CA LEU A 182 15.23 32.98 7.07
C LEU A 182 16.33 33.88 6.49
N ARG A 183 17.08 34.59 7.34
CA ARG A 183 18.30 35.26 6.90
C ARG A 183 19.32 34.15 6.64
N LYS A 184 19.79 34.04 5.39
CA LYS A 184 20.92 33.17 5.04
C LYS A 184 22.08 33.52 5.98
N PHE A 185 22.46 32.59 6.85
CA PHE A 185 23.77 32.64 7.47
C PHE A 185 24.77 32.30 6.35
N ASN A 186 25.56 33.30 5.97
CA ASN A 186 26.70 33.15 5.08
C ASN A 186 27.73 32.19 5.69
#